data_AF-A0A2U2B7X7-F1
#
_entry.id   AF-A0A2U2B7X7-F1
#
_cell.length_a   1.000
_cell.length_b   1.000
_cell.length_c   1.000
_cell.angle_alpha   90.00
_cell.angle_beta   90.00
_cell.angle_gamma   90.00
#
_symmetry.space_group_name_H-M   'P 1'
#
loop_
_entity.id
_entity.type
_entity.pdbx_description
1 polymer ?
#
loop_
_entity_poly.entity_id
_entity_poly.type
_entity_poly.pdbx_seq_one_letter_code
_entity_poly.pdbx_strand_id
1 'polypeptide(L)'
;MYFLPVAIIVGAILPIAYISAKKIFPKLVRKKASKKLESILFPDGYWQKSEVLKTFRKFTSDRFSDEEILDYFFKIKGLQTIKINSGTNFWIRKYLFSPTTIKLNYFEQVKFYETFLNFPEPSEQKEGVIYRQNRKHVNKIKYEHAAEISKNII
;
A
#
# COMPACT_ATOMS: atom_id res chain seq x y z
N MET A 1 47.09 23.47 17.58
CA MET A 1 46.69 22.24 18.31
C MET A 1 45.17 22.13 18.41
N TYR A 2 44.46 21.90 17.30
CA TYR A 2 43.00 21.74 17.30
C TYR A 2 42.52 20.42 16.67
N PHE A 3 43.43 19.58 16.15
CA PHE A 3 43.08 18.35 15.45
C PHE A 3 42.46 17.28 16.37
N LEU A 4 42.91 17.19 17.61
CA LEU A 4 42.45 16.19 18.58
C LEU A 4 40.97 16.43 19.01
N PRO A 5 40.55 17.64 19.42
CA PRO A 5 39.13 17.88 19.72
C PRO A 5 38.24 17.77 18.47
N VAL A 6 38.72 18.18 17.29
CA VAL A 6 37.96 18.03 16.04
C VAL A 6 37.75 16.55 15.70
N ALA A 7 38.77 15.70 15.84
CA ALA A 7 38.65 14.27 15.59
C ALA A 7 37.65 13.58 16.53
N ILE A 8 37.62 13.96 17.82
CA ILE A 8 36.65 13.45 18.80
C ILE A 8 35.22 13.87 18.42
N ILE A 9 35.03 15.14 18.03
CA ILE A 9 33.72 15.65 17.61
C ILE A 9 33.22 14.91 16.37
N VAL A 10 34.05 14.76 15.33
CA VAL A 10 33.68 14.01 14.12
C VAL A 10 33.40 12.54 14.44
N GLY A 11 34.23 11.92 15.28
CA GLY A 11 34.08 10.54 15.73
C GLY A 11 32.78 10.28 16.50
N ALA A 12 32.25 11.28 17.21
CA ALA A 12 30.96 11.18 17.91
C ALA A 12 29.76 11.52 17.01
N ILE A 13 29.89 12.52 16.12
CA ILE A 13 28.78 12.97 15.27
C ILE A 13 28.39 11.92 14.23
N LEU A 14 29.37 11.30 13.57
CA LEU A 14 29.11 10.32 12.51
C LEU A 14 28.25 9.12 12.96
N PRO A 15 28.54 8.42 14.08
CA PRO A 15 27.69 7.32 14.54
C PRO A 15 26.31 7.77 14.98
N ILE A 16 26.19 8.94 15.62
CA ILE A 16 24.89 9.51 16.02
C ILE A 16 24.05 9.83 14.78
N ALA A 17 24.65 10.46 13.77
CA ALA A 17 24.01 10.77 12.50
C ALA A 17 23.56 9.49 11.78
N TYR A 18 24.42 8.46 11.75
CA TYR A 18 24.09 7.15 11.15
C TYR A 18 22.91 6.47 11.84
N ILE A 19 22.91 6.41 13.18
CA ILE A 19 21.82 5.80 13.96
C ILE A 19 20.52 6.58 13.75
N SER A 20 20.60 7.91 13.77
CA SER A 20 19.44 8.78 13.57
C SER A 20 18.83 8.60 12.17
N ALA A 21 19.67 8.59 11.13
CA ALA A 21 19.25 8.37 9.75
C ALA A 21 18.65 6.97 9.53
N LYS A 22 19.18 5.94 10.20
CA LYS A 22 18.75 4.54 10.00
C LYS A 22 17.53 4.15 10.84
N LYS A 23 17.39 4.66 12.07
CA LYS A 23 16.31 4.23 12.99
C LYS A 23 15.25 5.28 13.25
N ILE A 24 15.65 6.53 13.47
CA ILE A 24 14.73 7.59 13.92
C ILE A 24 14.01 8.18 12.70
N PHE A 25 14.76 8.52 11.66
CA PHE A 25 14.22 9.15 10.47
C PHE A 25 13.12 8.33 9.78
N PRO A 26 13.25 7.00 9.57
CA PRO A 26 12.19 6.20 8.94
C PRO A 26 10.90 6.15 9.79
N LYS A 27 11.03 6.10 11.13
CA LYS A 27 9.87 6.12 12.03
C LYS A 27 9.13 7.46 11.95
N LEU A 28 9.86 8.57 11.88
CA LEU A 28 9.27 9.90 11.72
C LEU A 28 8.57 10.05 10.36
N VAL A 29 9.21 9.58 9.28
CA VAL A 29 8.63 9.58 7.94
C VAL A 29 7.32 8.80 7.94
N ARG A 30 7.32 7.57 8.47
CA ARG A 30 6.14 6.72 8.58
C ARG A 30 5.02 7.43 9.35
N LYS A 31 5.30 7.93 10.55
CA LYS A 31 4.29 8.60 11.41
C LYS A 31 3.65 9.82 10.74
N LYS A 32 4.46 10.66 10.08
CA LYS A 32 3.96 11.86 9.40
C LYS A 32 3.18 11.51 8.14
N ALA A 33 3.66 10.54 7.35
CA ALA A 33 3.01 10.12 6.12
C ALA A 33 1.71 9.36 6.40
N SER A 34 1.71 8.41 7.33
CA SER A 34 0.54 7.60 7.68
C SER A 34 -0.61 8.48 8.15
N LYS A 35 -0.35 9.50 8.99
CA LYS A 35 -1.39 10.43 9.44
C LYS A 35 -2.06 11.16 8.28
N LYS A 36 -1.31 11.56 7.25
CA LYS A 36 -1.86 12.23 6.06
C LYS A 36 -2.55 11.24 5.11
N LEU A 37 -1.99 10.05 4.95
CA LEU A 37 -2.56 9.00 4.11
C LEU A 37 -3.87 8.47 4.68
N GLU A 38 -3.97 8.36 5.99
CA GLU A 38 -5.19 7.96 6.69
C GLU A 38 -6.34 8.93 6.41
N SER A 39 -6.10 10.25 6.44
CA SER A 39 -7.15 11.22 6.07
C SER A 39 -7.54 11.21 4.59
N ILE A 40 -6.69 10.66 3.71
CA ILE A 40 -6.96 10.60 2.26
C ILE A 40 -7.65 9.28 1.89
N LEU A 41 -7.14 8.17 2.42
CA LEU A 41 -7.59 6.82 2.07
C LEU A 41 -8.77 6.37 2.95
N PHE A 42 -8.92 6.93 4.14
CA PHE A 42 -10.01 6.61 5.06
C PHE A 42 -10.84 7.87 5.40
N PRO A 43 -11.56 8.47 4.43
CA PRO A 43 -12.36 9.67 4.68
C PRO A 43 -13.45 9.44 5.75
N ASP A 44 -14.01 8.23 5.85
CA ASP A 44 -15.01 7.87 6.87
C ASP A 44 -14.35 7.34 8.17
N GLY A 45 -13.03 7.41 8.25
CA GLY A 45 -12.25 7.18 9.46
C GLY A 45 -12.12 5.71 9.87
N TYR A 46 -12.33 5.45 11.16
CA TYR A 46 -11.94 4.20 11.81
C TYR A 46 -12.64 2.95 11.25
N TRP A 47 -13.89 3.06 10.82
CA TRP A 47 -14.66 1.91 10.32
C TRP A 47 -14.08 1.34 9.03
N GLN A 48 -13.77 2.20 8.05
CA GLN A 48 -13.14 1.77 6.80
C GLN A 48 -11.78 1.11 7.05
N LYS A 49 -10.99 1.69 7.96
CA LYS A 49 -9.70 1.13 8.36
C LYS A 49 -9.85 -0.26 8.98
N SER A 50 -10.81 -0.42 9.89
CA SER A 50 -11.11 -1.70 10.53
C SER A 50 -11.58 -2.75 9.52
N GLU A 51 -12.40 -2.36 8.55
CA GLU A 51 -12.84 -3.24 7.47
C GLU A 51 -11.70 -3.70 6.57
N VAL A 52 -10.78 -2.79 6.22
CA VAL A 52 -9.55 -3.14 5.49
C VAL A 52 -8.74 -4.15 6.29
N LEU A 53 -8.48 -3.90 7.58
CA LEU A 53 -7.74 -4.82 8.44
C LEU A 53 -8.38 -6.20 8.49
N LYS A 54 -9.69 -6.25 8.75
CA LYS A 54 -10.45 -7.50 8.82
C LYS A 54 -10.41 -8.26 7.49
N THR A 55 -10.59 -7.57 6.37
CA THR A 55 -10.61 -8.19 5.05
C THR A 55 -9.23 -8.70 4.65
N PHE A 56 -8.18 -7.93 4.95
CA PHE A 56 -6.81 -8.34 4.71
C PHE A 56 -6.44 -9.60 5.50
N ARG A 57 -6.76 -9.61 6.80
CA ARG A 57 -6.54 -10.77 7.68
C ARG A 57 -7.20 -12.05 7.17
N LYS A 58 -8.41 -11.95 6.59
CA LYS A 58 -9.14 -13.12 6.04
C LYS A 58 -8.35 -13.84 4.94
N PHE A 59 -7.64 -13.11 4.08
CA PHE A 59 -6.90 -13.76 2.98
C PHE A 59 -5.43 -14.02 3.32
N THR A 60 -4.89 -13.43 4.38
CA THR A 60 -3.52 -13.70 4.86
C THR A 60 -3.47 -14.63 6.08
N SER A 61 -4.62 -15.17 6.51
CA SER A 61 -4.75 -16.05 7.68
C SER A 61 -4.09 -15.47 8.94
N ASP A 62 -4.35 -14.18 9.22
CA ASP A 62 -3.84 -13.47 10.42
C ASP A 62 -2.31 -13.46 10.60
N ARG A 63 -1.53 -13.77 9.55
CA ARG A 63 -0.07 -13.85 9.61
C ARG A 63 0.63 -12.51 9.89
N PHE A 64 -0.02 -11.39 9.63
CA PHE A 64 0.57 -10.06 9.73
C PHE A 64 -0.14 -9.21 10.79
N SER A 65 0.64 -8.37 11.47
CA SER A 65 0.12 -7.39 12.42
C SER A 65 -0.66 -6.27 11.70
N ASP A 66 -1.53 -5.56 12.43
CA ASP A 66 -2.29 -4.43 11.87
C ASP A 66 -1.36 -3.34 11.32
N GLU A 67 -0.22 -3.13 11.97
CA GLU A 67 0.78 -2.16 11.56
C GLU A 67 1.41 -2.53 10.21
N GLU A 68 1.71 -3.80 10.00
CA GLU A 68 2.26 -4.33 8.74
C GLU A 68 1.23 -4.30 7.61
N ILE A 69 -0.02 -4.69 7.92
CA ILE A 69 -1.12 -4.63 6.96
C ILE A 69 -1.34 -3.19 6.49
N LEU A 70 -1.40 -2.24 7.42
CA LEU A 70 -1.59 -0.83 7.10
C LEU A 70 -0.40 -0.24 6.35
N ASP A 71 0.83 -0.64 6.68
CA ASP A 71 2.02 -0.20 5.93
C ASP A 71 1.94 -0.64 4.47
N TYR A 72 1.61 -1.91 4.23
CA TYR A 72 1.43 -2.46 2.90
C TYR A 72 0.29 -1.74 2.16
N PHE A 73 -0.88 -1.67 2.80
CA PHE A 73 -2.06 -1.04 2.24
C PHE A 73 -1.80 0.42 1.84
N PHE A 74 -1.26 1.23 2.75
CA PHE A 74 -0.96 2.63 2.50
C PHE A 74 0.04 2.85 1.37
N LYS A 75 1.05 1.99 1.24
CA LYS A 75 2.03 2.12 0.16
C LYS A 75 1.42 1.79 -1.18
N ILE A 76 0.76 0.64 -1.31
CA ILE A 76 0.18 0.23 -2.59
C ILE A 76 -0.98 1.16 -2.98
N LYS A 77 -1.91 1.44 -2.06
CA LYS A 77 -3.02 2.34 -2.35
C LYS A 77 -2.62 3.80 -2.47
N GLY A 78 -1.71 4.27 -1.63
CA GLY A 78 -1.20 5.63 -1.75
C GLY A 78 -0.54 5.89 -3.09
N LEU A 79 0.24 4.93 -3.63
CA LEU A 79 0.82 5.04 -4.97
C LEU A 79 -0.22 5.06 -6.09
N GLN A 80 -1.35 4.35 -5.92
CA GLN A 80 -2.44 4.34 -6.90
C GLN A 80 -3.31 5.60 -6.85
N THR A 81 -3.59 6.11 -5.65
CA THR A 81 -4.54 7.21 -5.44
C THR A 81 -3.88 8.58 -5.59
N ILE A 82 -2.61 8.73 -5.19
CA ILE A 82 -1.95 10.04 -5.14
C ILE A 82 -1.18 10.29 -6.44
N LYS A 83 -1.51 11.39 -7.12
CA LYS A 83 -0.71 11.91 -8.24
C LYS A 83 0.62 12.44 -7.70
N ILE A 84 1.67 11.62 -7.77
CA ILE A 84 3.01 12.00 -7.33
C ILE A 84 3.61 13.00 -8.33
N ASN A 85 3.56 14.28 -7.97
CA ASN A 85 4.17 15.38 -8.72
C ASN A 85 5.14 16.17 -7.83
N SER A 86 5.75 17.22 -8.38
CA SER A 86 6.67 18.12 -7.65
C SER A 86 6.05 18.79 -6.42
N GLY A 87 4.72 18.94 -6.38
CA GLY A 87 3.98 19.50 -5.24
C GLY A 87 3.59 18.48 -4.16
N THR A 88 3.85 17.18 -4.37
CA THR A 88 3.49 16.15 -3.39
C THR A 88 4.34 16.25 -2.15
N ASN A 89 3.70 16.16 -0.97
CA ASN A 89 4.38 16.29 0.30
C ASN A 89 5.58 15.33 0.41
N PHE A 90 6.76 15.88 0.75
CA PHE A 90 8.01 15.12 0.88
C PHE A 90 7.87 13.86 1.74
N TRP A 91 7.15 13.93 2.88
CA TRP A 91 6.98 12.80 3.78
C TRP A 91 6.18 11.67 3.13
N ILE A 92 5.08 12.02 2.44
CA ILE A 92 4.27 11.05 1.69
C ILE A 92 5.12 10.41 0.60
N ARG A 93 5.79 11.23 -0.23
CA ARG A 93 6.63 10.73 -1.31
C ARG A 93 7.70 9.77 -0.79
N LYS A 94 8.47 10.18 0.23
CA LYS A 94 9.54 9.36 0.81
C LYS A 94 9.00 8.06 1.39
N TYR A 95 7.83 8.09 2.02
CA TYR A 95 7.20 6.92 2.60
C TYR A 95 6.69 5.93 1.54
N LEU A 96 5.97 6.42 0.52
CA LEU A 96 5.39 5.58 -0.53
C LEU A 96 6.45 4.87 -1.38
N PHE A 97 7.60 5.50 -1.61
CA PHE A 97 8.73 4.87 -2.32
C PHE A 97 9.64 4.02 -1.43
N SER A 98 9.32 3.85 -0.14
CA SER A 98 10.03 2.90 0.72
C SER A 98 9.45 1.49 0.57
N PRO A 99 10.26 0.44 0.70
CA PRO A 99 9.77 -0.94 0.60
C PRO A 99 8.73 -1.22 1.69
N THR A 100 7.72 -2.04 1.38
CA THR A 100 6.73 -2.52 2.35
C THR A 100 7.42 -3.37 3.42
N THR A 101 6.90 -3.35 4.65
CA THR A 101 7.44 -4.20 5.73
C THR A 101 7.18 -5.69 5.48
N ILE A 102 6.12 -6.01 4.74
CA ILE A 102 5.72 -7.38 4.41
C ILE A 102 5.72 -7.60 2.90
N LYS A 103 5.85 -8.87 2.51
CA LYS A 103 5.71 -9.33 1.14
C LYS A 103 4.59 -10.36 1.07
N LEU A 104 3.55 -10.04 0.32
CA LEU A 104 2.47 -10.98 0.02
C LEU A 104 2.95 -12.04 -0.97
N ASN A 105 2.42 -13.25 -0.83
CA ASN A 105 2.56 -14.28 -1.87
C ASN A 105 1.71 -13.92 -3.10
N TYR A 106 1.91 -14.63 -4.20
CA TYR A 106 1.20 -14.33 -5.45
C TYR A 106 -0.33 -14.33 -5.30
N PHE A 107 -0.91 -15.36 -4.67
CA PHE A 107 -2.36 -15.46 -4.48
C PHE A 107 -2.93 -14.36 -3.59
N GLU A 108 -2.21 -13.98 -2.53
CA GLU A 108 -2.56 -12.86 -1.66
C GLU A 108 -2.50 -11.52 -2.40
N GLN A 109 -1.52 -11.33 -3.29
CA GLN A 109 -1.43 -10.12 -4.12
C GLN A 109 -2.62 -10.03 -5.08
N VAL A 110 -2.97 -11.13 -5.75
CA VAL A 110 -4.15 -11.17 -6.64
C VAL A 110 -5.41 -10.80 -5.85
N LYS A 111 -5.65 -11.46 -4.71
CA LYS A 111 -6.79 -11.15 -3.84
C LYS A 111 -6.79 -9.70 -3.35
N PHE A 112 -5.63 -9.16 -2.99
CA PHE A 112 -5.50 -7.76 -2.58
C PHE A 112 -5.96 -6.83 -3.70
N TYR A 113 -5.48 -7.02 -4.93
CA TYR A 113 -5.87 -6.19 -6.06
C TYR A 113 -7.34 -6.35 -6.41
N GLU A 114 -7.87 -7.57 -6.47
CA GLU A 114 -9.29 -7.81 -6.71
C GLU A 114 -10.19 -7.14 -5.67
N THR A 115 -9.81 -7.25 -4.39
CA THR A 115 -10.60 -6.73 -3.27
C THR A 115 -10.56 -5.22 -3.21
N PHE A 116 -9.37 -4.62 -3.34
CA PHE A 116 -9.20 -3.21 -3.07
C PHE A 116 -9.13 -2.37 -4.33
N LEU A 117 -9.24 -2.90 -5.56
CA LEU A 117 -9.04 -2.13 -6.82
C LEU A 117 -9.72 -0.75 -6.79
N ASN A 118 -10.99 -0.72 -6.40
CA ASN A 118 -11.84 0.47 -6.41
C ASN A 118 -11.94 1.19 -5.05
N PHE A 119 -11.05 0.89 -4.10
CA PHE A 119 -11.04 1.53 -2.78
C PHE A 119 -10.30 2.89 -2.79
N PRO A 120 -10.81 3.91 -2.07
CA PRO A 120 -12.12 3.95 -1.40
C PRO A 120 -13.25 4.05 -2.44
N GLU A 121 -14.40 3.43 -2.17
CA GLU A 121 -15.55 3.53 -3.08
C GLU A 121 -15.89 5.02 -3.26
N PRO A 122 -15.98 5.54 -4.49
CA PRO A 122 -16.38 6.92 -4.72
C PRO A 122 -17.76 7.12 -4.10
N SER A 123 -17.91 8.17 -3.29
CA SER A 123 -19.15 8.55 -2.64
C SER A 123 -20.15 9.09 -3.68
N GLU A 124 -20.65 8.22 -4.56
CA GLU A 124 -21.78 8.48 -5.44
C GLU A 124 -22.82 7.38 -5.21
N GLN A 125 -23.86 7.78 -4.47
CA GLN A 125 -25.28 7.50 -4.71
C GLN A 125 -25.66 6.13 -5.32
N LYS A 126 -26.51 5.42 -4.58
CA LYS A 126 -27.53 4.43 -5.02
C LYS A 126 -27.46 3.94 -6.48
N GLU A 127 -27.50 2.61 -6.62
CA GLU A 127 -27.87 1.80 -7.80
C GLU A 127 -26.72 1.04 -8.52
N GLY A 128 -26.48 -0.20 -8.09
CA GLY A 128 -26.90 -1.38 -8.86
C GLY A 128 -26.32 -1.68 -10.26
N VAL A 129 -25.45 -0.86 -10.85
CA VAL A 129 -25.12 -1.02 -12.30
C VAL A 129 -23.69 -1.52 -12.58
N ILE A 130 -22.70 -1.25 -11.72
CA ILE A 130 -21.28 -1.51 -12.08
C ILE A 130 -20.85 -2.98 -11.89
N TYR A 131 -21.48 -3.74 -10.99
CA TYR A 131 -21.16 -5.17 -10.80
C TYR A 131 -21.63 -6.07 -11.96
N ARG A 132 -22.41 -5.55 -12.92
CA ARG A 132 -22.95 -6.35 -14.04
C ARG A 132 -22.03 -6.39 -15.27
N GLN A 133 -21.13 -5.42 -15.44
CA GLN A 133 -20.27 -5.36 -16.64
C GLN A 133 -19.03 -6.26 -16.53
N ASN A 134 -18.40 -6.37 -15.36
CA ASN A 134 -17.14 -7.12 -15.25
C ASN A 134 -17.33 -8.65 -15.26
N ARG A 135 -18.44 -9.17 -14.72
CA ARG A 135 -18.78 -10.62 -14.84
C ARG A 135 -19.06 -11.06 -16.28
N LYS A 136 -19.64 -10.18 -17.12
CA LYS A 136 -19.92 -10.52 -18.53
C LYS A 136 -18.62 -10.63 -19.34
N HIS A 137 -17.63 -9.79 -19.07
CA HIS A 137 -16.38 -9.80 -19.83
C HIS A 137 -15.51 -11.02 -19.48
N VAL A 138 -15.42 -11.39 -18.20
CA VAL A 138 -14.66 -12.59 -17.76
C VAL A 138 -15.34 -13.88 -18.24
N ASN A 139 -16.67 -13.95 -18.21
CA ASN A 139 -17.38 -15.11 -18.74
C ASN A 139 -17.22 -15.22 -20.26
N LYS A 140 -17.29 -14.11 -21.00
CA LYS A 140 -17.09 -14.11 -22.47
C LYS A 140 -15.72 -14.68 -22.86
N ILE A 141 -14.64 -14.26 -22.18
CA ILE A 141 -13.28 -14.79 -22.43
C ILE A 141 -13.20 -16.29 -22.14
N LYS A 142 -13.88 -16.76 -21.09
CA LYS A 142 -13.88 -18.18 -20.71
C LYS A 142 -14.60 -19.06 -21.73
N TYR A 143 -15.70 -18.57 -22.34
CA TYR A 143 -16.43 -19.31 -23.39
C TYR A 143 -15.72 -19.28 -24.74
N GLU A 144 -15.08 -18.17 -25.11
CA GLU A 144 -14.29 -18.08 -26.34
C GLU A 144 -13.08 -19.03 -26.31
N HIS A 145 -12.38 -19.11 -25.17
CA HIS A 145 -11.25 -20.02 -25.02
C HIS A 145 -11.68 -21.51 -25.00
N ALA A 146 -12.83 -21.84 -24.41
CA ALA A 146 -13.36 -23.20 -24.42
C ALA A 146 -13.82 -23.64 -25.83
N ALA A 147 -14.39 -22.73 -26.63
CA ALA A 147 -14.80 -23.00 -28.01
C ALA A 147 -13.61 -23.12 -28.98
N GLU A 148 -12.50 -22.45 -28.68
CA GLU A 148 -11.26 -22.59 -29.45
C GLU A 148 -10.56 -23.92 -29.17
N ILE A 149 -10.55 -24.37 -27.91
CA ILE A 149 -10.02 -25.68 -27.53
C ILE A 149 -10.85 -26.83 -28.16
N SER A 150 -12.17 -26.71 -28.23
CA SER A 150 -13.01 -27.76 -28.83
C SER A 150 -12.85 -27.91 -30.35
N LYS A 151 -12.46 -26.84 -31.06
CA LYS A 151 -12.21 -26.89 -32.51
C LYS A 151 -10.90 -27.56 -32.88
N ASN A 152 -9.93 -27.63 -31.96
CA ASN A 152 -8.62 -28.26 -32.18
C ASN A 152 -8.57 -29.73 -31.74
N ILE A 153 -9.70 -30.33 -31.35
CA ILE A 153 -9.81 -31.73 -30.88
C ILE A 153 -10.49 -32.64 -31.94
N ILE A 154 -10.76 -32.13 -33.15
CA ILE A 154 -11.27 -32.93 -34.29
C ILE A 154 -10.18 -33.07 -35.35
#